data_AF-A0A4R2S590-F1
#
_entry.id   AF-A0A4R2S590-F1
#
_cell.length_a   1.000
_cell.length_b   1.000
_cell.length_c   1.000
_cell.angle_alpha   90.00
_cell.angle_beta   90.00
_cell.angle_gamma   90.00
#
_symmetry.space_group_name_H-M   'P 1'
#
loop_
_entity.id
_entity.type
_entity.pdbx_description
1 polymer ?
#
loop_
_entity_poly.entity_id
_entity_poly.type
_entity_poly.pdbx_seq_one_letter_code
_entity_poly.pdbx_strand_id
1 'polypeptide(L)'
;MSLRPWRDITRRKSRQIMVGNVPVGGDAPVTVQTMTNTPTDDVRATVDQIRRCEDAGVDIIRVSCPDVESTAALKQIVRASRVPIVADIHFHYKRALEAADAGAACLRINPGNIGSAARVKEVVDAAKSNGCAIRIGVNGGSLERHLLEKYGEPCPDALVESALDHIKLLQDHDFHEFKVAVKASDLFLAVAAYQQLAEQVDCPLHLGITEAGGFVGGTVKSAIGMGSLLWYGIGDTIRVSLSAEPEEEVRVGFEILKALGIRNRGVRVVSCPSCARQGFDVIRTVQALEERLQHIRTPMSLSVLGCVVNGPGEARETDIGITGGGNGKHMVYLSGVTDHHVQDADMVDHIVRLVEAKAAEIDAADEAMAALVPVAAE
;
A
#
# COMPACT_ATOMS: atom_id res chain seq x y z
N MET A 1 -24.84 -2.12 10.65
CA MET A 1 -24.69 -1.01 9.67
C MET A 1 -24.06 0.16 10.39
N SER A 2 -23.05 0.80 9.81
CA SER A 2 -22.41 1.94 10.47
C SER A 2 -23.37 3.14 10.54
N LEU A 3 -23.10 4.08 11.45
CA LEU A 3 -23.90 5.31 11.60
C LEU A 3 -23.91 6.18 10.32
N ARG A 4 -22.98 5.94 9.38
CA ARG A 4 -22.84 6.69 8.13
C ARG A 4 -22.61 5.70 6.97
N PRO A 5 -23.65 4.99 6.49
CA PRO A 5 -23.49 3.89 5.51
C PRO A 5 -22.80 4.29 4.20
N TRP A 6 -22.87 5.56 3.79
CA TRP A 6 -22.18 6.08 2.60
C TRP A 6 -20.65 6.13 2.74
N ARG A 7 -20.11 5.85 3.93
CA ARG A 7 -18.67 5.69 4.20
C ARG A 7 -18.25 4.23 4.18
N ASP A 8 -19.20 3.29 4.10
CA ASP A 8 -18.92 1.87 4.16
C ASP A 8 -18.61 1.37 2.73
N ILE A 9 -17.38 0.91 2.50
CA ILE A 9 -16.99 0.28 1.24
C ILE A 9 -17.21 -1.23 1.37
N THR A 10 -18.09 -1.79 0.54
CA THR A 10 -18.28 -3.24 0.47
C THR A 10 -17.16 -3.84 -0.36
N ARG A 11 -16.26 -4.60 0.28
CA ARG A 11 -15.16 -5.26 -0.43
C ARG A 11 -15.64 -6.41 -1.31
N ARG A 12 -15.04 -6.53 -2.48
CA ARG A 12 -15.14 -7.72 -3.33
C ARG A 12 -14.67 -8.93 -2.52
N LYS A 13 -15.44 -10.02 -2.58
CA LYS A 13 -15.03 -11.29 -2.00
C LYS A 13 -13.86 -11.85 -2.82
N SER A 14 -12.74 -12.05 -2.15
CA SER A 14 -11.57 -12.74 -2.68
C SER A 14 -11.17 -13.85 -1.73
N ARG A 15 -10.57 -14.91 -2.26
CA ARG A 15 -9.85 -15.89 -1.45
C ARG A 15 -8.64 -15.23 -0.78
N GLN A 16 -8.23 -15.71 0.39
CA GLN A 16 -7.04 -15.24 1.07
C GLN A 16 -5.83 -16.12 0.68
N ILE A 17 -4.69 -15.47 0.43
CA ILE A 17 -3.38 -16.14 0.29
C ILE A 17 -2.41 -15.60 1.34
N MET A 18 -1.31 -16.31 1.55
CA MET A 18 -0.22 -15.83 2.39
C MET A 18 0.98 -15.38 1.54
N VAL A 19 1.45 -14.16 1.77
CA VAL A 19 2.76 -13.71 1.26
C VAL A 19 3.71 -13.67 2.44
N GLY A 20 4.41 -14.79 2.68
CA GLY A 20 5.15 -14.98 3.91
C GLY A 20 4.19 -15.02 5.10
N ASN A 21 4.35 -14.12 6.06
CA ASN A 21 3.45 -13.97 7.20
C ASN A 21 2.33 -12.92 6.98
N VAL A 22 2.25 -12.30 5.80
CA VAL A 22 1.26 -11.24 5.51
C VAL A 22 0.08 -11.81 4.72
N PRO A 23 -1.15 -11.80 5.28
CA PRO A 23 -2.34 -12.24 4.55
C PRO A 23 -2.75 -11.21 3.49
N VAL A 24 -3.18 -11.68 2.32
CA VAL A 24 -3.66 -10.84 1.22
C VAL A 24 -4.94 -11.43 0.64
N GLY A 25 -5.99 -10.61 0.52
CA GLY A 25 -7.33 -11.06 0.11
C GLY A 25 -8.20 -11.49 1.30
N GLY A 26 -9.41 -11.98 1.03
CA GLY A 26 -10.39 -12.25 2.08
C GLY A 26 -10.70 -11.00 2.90
N ASP A 27 -10.82 -11.16 4.21
CA ASP A 27 -11.07 -10.06 5.16
C ASP A 27 -9.78 -9.35 5.62
N ALA A 28 -8.60 -9.75 5.10
CA ALA A 28 -7.34 -9.12 5.45
C ALA A 28 -7.31 -7.63 5.04
N PRO A 29 -6.65 -6.75 5.81
CA PRO A 29 -6.49 -5.35 5.43
C PRO A 29 -5.78 -5.20 4.07
N VAL A 30 -6.16 -4.17 3.31
CA VAL A 30 -5.47 -3.86 2.04
C VAL A 30 -4.02 -3.49 2.34
N THR A 31 -3.09 -4.26 1.77
CA THR A 31 -1.65 -4.09 2.00
C THR A 31 -1.03 -3.09 1.05
N VAL A 32 -0.06 -2.31 1.53
CA VAL A 32 0.75 -1.36 0.75
C VAL A 32 2.09 -2.01 0.43
N GLN A 33 2.44 -2.05 -0.86
CA GLN A 33 3.72 -2.57 -1.34
C GLN A 33 4.52 -1.48 -2.04
N THR A 34 5.83 -1.65 -2.07
CA THR A 34 6.75 -0.87 -2.93
C THR A 34 7.77 -1.79 -3.60
N MET A 35 8.69 -1.21 -4.38
CA MET A 35 9.78 -1.92 -5.01
C MET A 35 11.09 -1.16 -4.80
N THR A 36 12.15 -1.87 -4.43
CA THR A 36 13.49 -1.29 -4.36
C THR A 36 13.97 -0.86 -5.75
N ASN A 37 14.83 0.15 -5.80
CA ASN A 37 15.44 0.66 -7.03
C ASN A 37 16.98 0.60 -7.02
N THR A 38 17.58 0.06 -5.96
CA THR A 38 19.00 -0.25 -5.87
C THR A 38 19.36 -1.49 -6.72
N PRO A 39 20.62 -1.59 -7.19
CA PRO A 39 21.16 -2.86 -7.68
C PRO A 39 21.07 -3.93 -6.59
N THR A 40 20.41 -5.05 -6.89
CA THR A 40 20.12 -6.08 -5.89
C THR A 40 21.37 -6.77 -5.35
N ASP A 41 22.43 -6.84 -6.14
CA ASP A 41 23.74 -7.37 -5.75
C ASP A 41 24.48 -6.46 -4.74
N ASP A 42 24.12 -5.17 -4.65
CA ASP A 42 24.46 -4.32 -3.51
C ASP A 42 23.49 -4.58 -2.35
N VAL A 43 23.78 -5.66 -1.61
CA VAL A 43 22.99 -6.09 -0.45
C VAL A 43 22.85 -4.97 0.57
N ARG A 44 23.92 -4.20 0.83
CA ARG A 44 23.90 -3.15 1.85
C ARG A 44 22.95 -2.03 1.45
N ALA A 45 23.11 -1.48 0.24
CA ALA A 45 22.25 -0.41 -0.25
C ALA A 45 20.77 -0.87 -0.29
N THR A 46 20.52 -2.10 -0.74
CA THR A 46 19.17 -2.67 -0.82
C THR A 46 18.54 -2.85 0.57
N VAL A 47 19.30 -3.36 1.55
CA VAL A 47 18.81 -3.48 2.93
C VAL A 47 18.58 -2.11 3.56
N ASP A 48 19.47 -1.15 3.35
CA ASP A 48 19.31 0.22 3.87
C ASP A 48 18.05 0.91 3.29
N GLN A 49 17.72 0.67 2.01
CA GLN A 49 16.48 1.15 1.41
C GLN A 49 15.23 0.41 1.93
N ILE A 50 15.33 -0.91 2.15
CA ILE A 50 14.27 -1.71 2.78
C ILE A 50 13.93 -1.13 4.16
N ARG A 51 14.93 -0.77 4.96
CA ARG A 51 14.71 -0.16 6.30
C ARG A 51 13.91 1.13 6.22
N ARG A 52 14.23 2.03 5.29
CA ARG A 52 13.45 3.27 5.10
C ARG A 52 11.99 2.97 4.73
N CYS A 53 11.76 1.97 3.89
CA CYS A 53 10.40 1.53 3.52
C CYS A 53 9.65 0.88 4.69
N GLU A 54 10.33 0.07 5.52
CA GLU A 54 9.79 -0.51 6.75
C GLU A 54 9.39 0.58 7.75
N ASP A 55 10.22 1.61 7.91
CA ASP A 55 9.93 2.76 8.77
C ASP A 55 8.70 3.53 8.26
N ALA A 56 8.58 3.72 6.93
CA ALA A 56 7.39 4.26 6.28
C ALA A 56 6.15 3.34 6.41
N GLY A 57 6.35 2.07 6.76
CA GLY A 57 5.27 1.14 7.09
C GLY A 57 4.84 0.18 6.01
N VAL A 58 5.66 -0.04 4.99
CA VAL A 58 5.37 -0.99 3.92
C VAL A 58 5.04 -2.38 4.50
N ASP A 59 4.11 -3.10 3.88
CA ASP A 59 3.77 -4.47 4.30
C ASP A 59 4.57 -5.52 3.54
N ILE A 60 4.87 -5.26 2.26
CA ILE A 60 5.55 -6.21 1.35
C ILE A 60 6.48 -5.42 0.43
N ILE A 61 7.73 -5.86 0.29
CA ILE A 61 8.71 -5.21 -0.60
C ILE A 61 9.02 -6.10 -1.78
N ARG A 62 9.08 -5.51 -2.98
CA ARG A 62 9.54 -6.19 -4.18
C ARG A 62 11.00 -5.84 -4.48
N VAL A 63 11.78 -6.84 -4.88
CA VAL A 63 13.19 -6.70 -5.26
C VAL A 63 13.40 -7.30 -6.65
N SER A 64 14.11 -6.60 -7.54
CA SER A 64 14.38 -7.09 -8.89
C SER A 64 15.42 -8.21 -8.88
N CYS A 65 15.23 -9.26 -9.68
CA CYS A 65 16.20 -10.36 -9.79
C CYS A 65 16.55 -10.65 -11.26
N PRO A 66 17.25 -9.73 -11.95
CA PRO A 66 17.58 -9.88 -13.37
C PRO A 66 18.61 -10.98 -13.67
N ASP A 67 19.56 -11.25 -12.77
CA ASP A 67 20.74 -12.09 -13.00
C ASP A 67 21.08 -13.03 -11.81
N VAL A 68 22.29 -13.61 -11.78
CA VAL A 68 22.75 -14.58 -10.77
C VAL A 68 23.23 -13.92 -9.52
N GLU A 69 23.90 -12.80 -9.68
CA GLU A 69 24.39 -11.96 -8.62
C GLU A 69 23.21 -11.46 -7.77
N SER A 70 22.11 -11.07 -8.42
CA SER A 70 20.87 -10.64 -7.76
C SER A 70 20.20 -11.77 -6.95
N THR A 71 20.05 -12.97 -7.52
CA THR A 71 19.42 -14.09 -6.78
C THR A 71 20.32 -14.64 -5.67
N ALA A 72 21.64 -14.60 -5.85
CA ALA A 72 22.61 -14.96 -4.81
C ALA A 72 22.56 -13.98 -3.62
N ALA A 73 22.43 -12.69 -3.89
CA ALA A 73 22.26 -11.64 -2.87
C ALA A 73 20.93 -11.75 -2.11
N LEU A 74 19.87 -12.24 -2.77
CA LEU A 74 18.51 -12.27 -2.24
C LEU A 74 18.40 -12.99 -0.89
N LYS A 75 19.17 -14.06 -0.66
CA LYS A 75 19.15 -14.81 0.62
C LYS A 75 19.54 -13.93 1.81
N GLN A 76 20.51 -13.04 1.63
CA GLN A 76 20.93 -12.10 2.68
C GLN A 76 19.88 -11.01 2.88
N ILE A 77 19.29 -10.52 1.79
CA ILE A 77 18.23 -9.50 1.80
C ILE A 77 16.98 -10.02 2.52
N VAL A 78 16.51 -11.22 2.17
CA VAL A 78 15.36 -11.89 2.80
C VAL A 78 15.58 -12.05 4.30
N ARG A 79 16.76 -12.52 4.72
CA ARG A 79 17.10 -12.69 6.14
C ARG A 79 17.13 -11.36 6.90
N ALA A 80 17.55 -10.28 6.25
CA ALA A 80 17.59 -8.96 6.86
C ALA A 80 16.21 -8.31 6.91
N SER A 81 15.32 -8.56 5.96
CA SER A 81 14.00 -7.93 5.89
C SER A 81 13.08 -8.35 7.04
N ARG A 82 12.36 -7.39 7.63
CA ARG A 82 11.29 -7.62 8.60
C ARG A 82 9.95 -7.94 7.92
N VAL A 83 9.83 -7.54 6.66
CA VAL A 83 8.63 -7.73 5.82
C VAL A 83 8.91 -8.74 4.70
N PRO A 84 7.88 -9.45 4.20
CA PRO A 84 8.03 -10.39 3.10
C PRO A 84 8.64 -9.76 1.84
N ILE A 85 9.56 -10.49 1.20
CA ILE A 85 10.19 -10.09 -0.07
C ILE A 85 9.53 -10.80 -1.24
N VAL A 86 9.12 -10.02 -2.25
CA VAL A 86 8.68 -10.51 -3.56
C VAL A 86 9.85 -10.44 -4.54
N ALA A 87 10.24 -11.55 -5.15
CA ALA A 87 11.25 -11.56 -6.22
C ALA A 87 10.60 -11.21 -7.57
N ASP A 88 11.09 -10.19 -8.26
CA ASP A 88 10.58 -9.77 -9.56
C ASP A 88 11.38 -10.39 -10.71
N ILE A 89 10.73 -11.28 -11.46
CA ILE A 89 11.38 -12.14 -12.45
C ILE A 89 10.61 -12.05 -13.76
N HIS A 90 11.33 -11.75 -14.84
CA HIS A 90 10.70 -11.50 -16.14
C HIS A 90 10.71 -12.70 -17.08
N PHE A 91 11.85 -13.38 -17.24
CA PHE A 91 12.02 -14.38 -18.31
C PHE A 91 12.65 -15.71 -17.86
N HIS A 92 13.62 -15.67 -16.94
CA HIS A 92 14.50 -16.80 -16.74
C HIS A 92 14.05 -17.69 -15.56
N TYR A 93 13.43 -18.83 -15.86
CA TYR A 93 12.87 -19.75 -14.86
C TYR A 93 13.83 -20.15 -13.74
N LYS A 94 15.14 -20.35 -14.02
CA LYS A 94 16.13 -20.63 -12.97
C LYS A 94 16.22 -19.54 -11.90
N ARG A 95 16.01 -18.26 -12.25
CA ARG A 95 15.96 -17.18 -11.25
C ARG A 95 14.80 -17.40 -10.28
N ALA A 96 13.69 -17.95 -10.76
CA ALA A 96 12.52 -18.23 -9.95
C ALA A 96 12.76 -19.37 -8.97
N LEU A 97 13.44 -20.43 -9.42
CA LEU A 97 13.88 -21.52 -8.55
C LEU A 97 14.83 -21.01 -7.46
N GLU A 98 15.87 -20.27 -7.86
CA GLU A 98 16.86 -19.73 -6.94
C GLU A 98 16.27 -18.71 -5.95
N ALA A 99 15.33 -17.88 -6.40
CA ALA A 99 14.65 -16.93 -5.53
C ALA A 99 13.74 -17.63 -4.51
N ALA A 100 13.03 -18.69 -4.91
CA ALA A 100 12.25 -19.50 -3.99
C ALA A 100 13.15 -20.14 -2.92
N ASP A 101 14.27 -20.75 -3.32
CA ASP A 101 15.24 -21.37 -2.40
C ASP A 101 15.97 -20.35 -1.51
N ALA A 102 16.08 -19.10 -1.96
CA ALA A 102 16.60 -17.98 -1.17
C ALA A 102 15.61 -17.48 -0.10
N GLY A 103 14.37 -17.97 -0.11
CA GLY A 103 13.32 -17.62 0.84
C GLY A 103 12.42 -16.46 0.40
N ALA A 104 12.33 -16.18 -0.90
CA ALA A 104 11.33 -15.23 -1.39
C ALA A 104 9.92 -15.67 -0.97
N ALA A 105 9.14 -14.74 -0.44
CA ALA A 105 7.78 -15.01 0.01
C ALA A 105 6.77 -15.05 -1.15
N CYS A 106 7.12 -14.40 -2.27
CA CYS A 106 6.33 -14.46 -3.49
C CYS A 106 7.21 -14.27 -4.72
N LEU A 107 6.91 -15.01 -5.79
CA LEU A 107 7.53 -14.82 -7.12
C LEU A 107 6.58 -13.99 -7.98
N ARG A 108 7.00 -12.81 -8.44
CA ARG A 108 6.30 -12.17 -9.57
C ARG A 108 6.87 -12.77 -10.84
N ILE A 109 6.02 -13.50 -11.56
CA ILE A 109 6.35 -14.05 -12.87
C ILE A 109 5.10 -14.17 -13.73
N ASN A 110 5.26 -14.06 -15.05
CA ASN A 110 4.20 -14.36 -16.01
C ASN A 110 4.46 -15.76 -16.57
N PRO A 111 3.63 -16.77 -16.23
CA PRO A 111 3.85 -18.16 -16.62
C PRO A 111 4.11 -18.36 -18.12
N GLY A 112 3.43 -17.60 -19.00
CA GLY A 112 3.63 -17.68 -20.45
C GLY A 112 5.04 -17.26 -20.92
N ASN A 113 5.76 -16.45 -20.14
CA ASN A 113 7.11 -16.00 -20.49
C ASN A 113 8.21 -16.99 -20.07
N ILE A 114 7.89 -18.00 -19.25
CA ILE A 114 8.84 -18.99 -18.71
C ILE A 114 9.24 -20.02 -19.78
N GLY A 115 8.41 -20.18 -20.81
CA GLY A 115 8.62 -21.09 -21.93
C GLY A 115 7.76 -22.35 -21.83
N SER A 116 8.38 -23.53 -21.83
CA SER A 116 7.65 -24.80 -21.90
C SER A 116 6.86 -25.11 -20.63
N ALA A 117 5.78 -25.90 -20.77
CA ALA A 117 4.98 -26.40 -19.66
C ALA A 117 5.81 -27.11 -18.58
N ALA A 118 6.88 -27.81 -18.97
CA ALA A 118 7.82 -28.43 -18.04
C ALA A 118 8.50 -27.39 -17.11
N ARG A 119 8.93 -26.25 -17.66
CA ARG A 119 9.56 -25.19 -16.86
C ARG A 119 8.55 -24.48 -15.96
N VAL A 120 7.32 -24.27 -16.43
CA VAL A 120 6.24 -23.74 -15.59
C VAL A 120 6.00 -24.67 -14.41
N LYS A 121 5.92 -25.99 -14.66
CA LYS A 121 5.78 -26.99 -13.61
C LYS A 121 6.93 -26.93 -12.60
N GLU A 122 8.19 -26.84 -13.05
CA GLU A 122 9.35 -26.71 -12.15
C GLU A 122 9.22 -25.49 -11.22
N VAL A 123 8.78 -24.34 -11.74
CA VAL A 123 8.58 -23.12 -10.94
C VAL A 123 7.43 -23.29 -9.95
N VAL A 124 6.33 -23.91 -10.35
CA VAL A 124 5.19 -24.20 -9.46
C VAL A 124 5.59 -25.16 -8.35
N ASP A 125 6.31 -26.24 -8.68
CA ASP A 125 6.79 -27.21 -7.68
C ASP A 125 7.75 -26.56 -6.67
N ALA A 126 8.64 -25.68 -7.13
CA ALA A 126 9.54 -24.92 -6.27
C ALA A 126 8.78 -23.93 -5.37
N ALA A 127 7.76 -23.24 -5.92
CA ALA A 127 6.91 -22.35 -5.16
C ALA A 127 6.14 -23.11 -4.06
N LYS A 128 5.52 -24.26 -4.39
CA LYS A 128 4.85 -25.13 -3.41
C LYS A 128 5.80 -25.59 -2.31
N SER A 129 6.98 -26.09 -2.69
CA SER A 129 7.96 -26.65 -1.75
C SER A 129 8.51 -25.61 -0.77
N ASN A 130 8.59 -24.35 -1.19
CA ASN A 130 9.07 -23.24 -0.37
C ASN A 130 7.95 -22.42 0.31
N GLY A 131 6.67 -22.80 0.15
CA GLY A 131 5.55 -22.03 0.68
C GLY A 131 5.43 -20.62 0.07
N CYS A 132 5.85 -20.46 -1.18
CA CYS A 132 5.95 -19.19 -1.87
C CYS A 132 4.68 -18.94 -2.71
N ALA A 133 4.12 -17.73 -2.61
CA ALA A 133 3.02 -17.33 -3.48
C ALA A 133 3.50 -16.92 -4.88
N ILE A 134 2.62 -16.91 -5.89
CA ILE A 134 2.93 -16.39 -7.23
C ILE A 134 2.09 -15.15 -7.52
N ARG A 135 2.71 -14.08 -8.04
CA ARG A 135 1.97 -12.97 -8.64
C ARG A 135 2.11 -13.00 -10.16
N ILE A 136 0.98 -13.21 -10.83
CA ILE A 136 0.85 -12.96 -12.27
C ILE A 136 0.76 -11.44 -12.47
N GLY A 137 1.57 -10.87 -13.36
CA GLY A 137 1.59 -9.43 -13.62
C GLY A 137 1.55 -9.12 -15.11
N VAL A 138 0.36 -9.04 -15.67
CA VAL A 138 0.12 -8.61 -17.05
C VAL A 138 0.27 -7.10 -17.12
N ASN A 139 1.04 -6.61 -18.10
CA ASN A 139 1.19 -5.18 -18.36
C ASN A 139 0.79 -4.87 -19.79
N GLY A 140 0.03 -3.80 -20.02
CA GLY A 140 -0.41 -3.40 -21.36
C GLY A 140 0.75 -3.12 -22.33
N GLY A 141 1.91 -2.66 -21.83
CA GLY A 141 3.10 -2.42 -22.65
C GLY A 141 3.89 -3.68 -23.04
N SER A 142 3.55 -4.85 -22.48
CA SER A 142 4.29 -6.10 -22.70
C SER A 142 3.36 -7.29 -22.94
N LEU A 143 2.22 -7.05 -23.61
CA LEU A 143 1.24 -8.07 -23.93
C LEU A 143 1.78 -9.06 -24.98
N GLU A 144 1.31 -10.31 -24.93
CA GLU A 144 1.69 -11.35 -25.86
C GLU A 144 1.27 -11.02 -27.29
N ARG A 145 2.16 -11.33 -28.25
CA ARG A 145 1.98 -10.99 -29.66
C ARG A 145 0.67 -11.52 -30.26
N HIS A 146 0.24 -12.72 -29.89
CA HIS A 146 -0.99 -13.32 -30.43
C HIS A 146 -2.25 -12.58 -29.95
N LEU A 147 -2.23 -12.01 -28.74
CA LEU A 147 -3.33 -11.18 -28.25
C LEU A 147 -3.34 -9.82 -28.95
N LEU A 148 -2.16 -9.22 -29.19
CA LEU A 148 -2.06 -8.02 -30.02
C LEU A 148 -2.56 -8.25 -31.44
N GLU A 149 -2.28 -9.42 -32.04
CA GLU A 149 -2.78 -9.79 -33.37
C GLU A 149 -4.30 -10.03 -33.37
N LYS A 150 -4.86 -10.59 -32.28
CA LYS A 150 -6.29 -10.83 -32.12
C LYS A 150 -7.10 -9.56 -31.89
N TYR A 151 -6.61 -8.66 -31.04
CA TYR A 151 -7.34 -7.46 -30.59
C TYR A 151 -6.92 -6.17 -31.31
N GLY A 152 -5.81 -6.20 -32.06
CA GLY A 152 -5.26 -5.07 -32.80
C GLY A 152 -4.45 -4.08 -31.96
N GLU A 153 -4.90 -3.81 -30.73
CA GLU A 153 -4.22 -2.93 -29.76
C GLU A 153 -4.36 -3.45 -28.32
N PRO A 154 -3.51 -2.99 -27.37
CA PRO A 154 -3.74 -3.24 -25.96
C PRO A 154 -5.09 -2.66 -25.50
N CYS A 155 -6.04 -3.54 -25.18
CA CYS A 155 -7.36 -3.18 -24.68
C CYS A 155 -7.72 -3.99 -23.42
N PRO A 156 -8.77 -3.61 -22.67
CA PRO A 156 -9.14 -4.29 -21.42
C PRO A 156 -9.30 -5.81 -21.61
N ASP A 157 -10.03 -6.21 -22.66
CA ASP A 157 -10.31 -7.62 -22.96
C ASP A 157 -9.01 -8.41 -23.20
N ALA A 158 -8.03 -7.81 -23.88
CA ALA A 158 -6.75 -8.45 -24.15
C ALA A 158 -5.90 -8.64 -22.88
N LEU A 159 -5.92 -7.66 -21.97
CA LEU A 159 -5.25 -7.78 -20.66
C LEU A 159 -5.92 -8.83 -19.77
N VAL A 160 -7.25 -8.89 -19.79
CA VAL A 160 -8.02 -9.87 -19.02
C VAL A 160 -7.79 -11.27 -19.57
N GLU A 161 -7.80 -11.46 -20.89
CA GLU A 161 -7.53 -12.76 -21.52
C GLU A 161 -6.12 -13.27 -21.17
N SER A 162 -5.08 -12.43 -21.29
CA SER A 162 -3.71 -12.77 -20.86
C SER A 162 -3.67 -13.21 -19.38
N ALA A 163 -4.38 -12.49 -18.51
CA ALA A 163 -4.42 -12.83 -17.09
C ALA A 163 -5.09 -14.19 -16.85
N LEU A 164 -6.24 -14.45 -17.50
CA LEU A 164 -6.97 -15.72 -17.39
C LEU A 164 -6.17 -16.90 -17.94
N ASP A 165 -5.46 -16.72 -19.05
CA ASP A 165 -4.58 -17.75 -19.62
C ASP A 165 -3.46 -18.13 -18.64
N HIS A 166 -2.83 -17.14 -18.02
CA HIS A 166 -1.82 -17.37 -17.00
C HIS A 166 -2.37 -17.98 -15.71
N ILE A 167 -3.57 -17.60 -15.28
CA ILE A 167 -4.25 -18.20 -14.14
C ILE A 167 -4.51 -19.69 -14.42
N LYS A 168 -5.01 -20.00 -15.62
CA LYS A 168 -5.27 -21.37 -16.04
C LYS A 168 -4.01 -22.24 -15.96
N LEU A 169 -2.85 -21.71 -16.38
CA LEU A 169 -1.58 -22.44 -16.28
C LEU A 169 -1.23 -22.82 -14.82
N LEU A 170 -1.50 -21.95 -13.85
CA LEU A 170 -1.28 -22.28 -12.44
C LEU A 170 -2.32 -23.28 -11.92
N GLN A 171 -3.59 -23.12 -12.30
CA GLN A 171 -4.68 -24.00 -11.91
C GLN A 171 -4.55 -25.42 -12.48
N ASP A 172 -4.07 -25.56 -13.72
CA ASP A 172 -3.76 -26.85 -14.35
C ASP A 172 -2.68 -27.63 -13.57
N HIS A 173 -1.86 -26.92 -12.77
CA HIS A 173 -0.88 -27.49 -11.86
C HIS A 173 -1.33 -27.53 -10.38
N ASP A 174 -2.63 -27.34 -10.13
CA ASP A 174 -3.26 -27.30 -8.81
C ASP A 174 -2.57 -26.32 -7.86
N PHE A 175 -2.19 -25.15 -8.38
CA PHE A 175 -1.57 -24.09 -7.60
C PHE A 175 -2.55 -22.95 -7.38
N HIS A 176 -2.95 -22.79 -6.12
CA HIS A 176 -3.89 -21.77 -5.68
C HIS A 176 -3.25 -20.79 -4.71
N GLU A 177 -1.93 -20.61 -4.63
CA GLU A 177 -1.35 -19.54 -3.80
C GLU A 177 -0.90 -18.37 -4.68
N PHE A 178 -1.82 -17.81 -5.48
CA PHE A 178 -1.53 -16.71 -6.40
C PHE A 178 -2.43 -15.48 -6.29
N LYS A 179 -1.89 -14.33 -6.69
CA LYS A 179 -2.58 -13.05 -6.90
C LYS A 179 -2.29 -12.50 -8.30
N VAL A 180 -3.11 -11.56 -8.78
CA VAL A 180 -3.03 -11.08 -10.17
C VAL A 180 -2.98 -9.55 -10.23
N ALA A 181 -2.23 -9.03 -11.19
CA ALA A 181 -2.24 -7.62 -11.57
C ALA A 181 -2.39 -7.48 -13.09
N VAL A 182 -3.25 -6.56 -13.51
CA VAL A 182 -3.43 -6.12 -14.91
C VAL A 182 -3.14 -4.62 -14.98
N LYS A 183 -1.88 -4.23 -15.18
CA LYS A 183 -1.46 -2.82 -15.13
C LYS A 183 -1.35 -2.21 -16.52
N ALA A 184 -1.75 -0.95 -16.63
CA ALA A 184 -1.46 -0.12 -17.79
C ALA A 184 -1.03 1.27 -17.33
N SER A 185 -0.31 1.98 -18.21
CA SER A 185 0.04 3.38 -17.99
C SER A 185 -1.14 4.29 -18.31
N ASP A 186 -2.02 3.92 -19.24
CA ASP A 186 -3.31 4.59 -19.41
C ASP A 186 -4.26 4.24 -18.25
N LEU A 187 -4.88 5.28 -17.68
CA LEU A 187 -5.73 5.15 -16.50
C LEU A 187 -7.03 4.42 -16.82
N PHE A 188 -7.68 4.76 -17.94
CA PHE A 188 -8.97 4.18 -18.30
C PHE A 188 -8.84 2.71 -18.66
N LEU A 189 -7.79 2.35 -19.40
CA LEU A 189 -7.43 0.97 -19.72
C LEU A 189 -7.22 0.15 -18.45
N ALA A 190 -6.40 0.64 -17.51
CA ALA A 190 -6.12 -0.07 -16.27
C ALA A 190 -7.40 -0.29 -15.43
N VAL A 191 -8.19 0.77 -15.22
CA VAL A 191 -9.43 0.68 -14.41
C VAL A 191 -10.43 -0.27 -15.05
N ALA A 192 -10.68 -0.16 -16.35
CA ALA A 192 -11.60 -1.05 -17.06
C ALA A 192 -11.15 -2.52 -16.99
N ALA A 193 -9.85 -2.79 -17.18
CA ALA A 193 -9.30 -4.15 -17.08
C ALA A 193 -9.47 -4.75 -15.68
N TYR A 194 -9.22 -3.97 -14.61
CA TYR A 194 -9.43 -4.45 -13.24
C TYR A 194 -10.90 -4.70 -12.92
N GLN A 195 -11.82 -3.84 -13.39
CA GLN A 195 -13.26 -4.03 -13.19
C GLN A 195 -13.73 -5.32 -13.87
N GLN A 196 -13.37 -5.53 -15.13
CA GLN A 196 -13.71 -6.75 -15.86
C GLN A 196 -13.08 -8.01 -15.24
N LEU A 197 -11.81 -7.95 -14.82
CA LEU A 197 -11.13 -9.08 -14.21
C LEU A 197 -11.76 -9.46 -12.86
N ALA A 198 -12.15 -8.46 -12.07
CA ALA A 198 -12.71 -8.63 -10.73
C ALA A 198 -14.01 -9.46 -10.71
N GLU A 199 -14.78 -9.43 -11.80
CA GLU A 199 -16.01 -10.22 -11.97
C GLU A 199 -15.75 -11.69 -12.34
N GLN A 200 -14.55 -12.01 -12.82
CA GLN A 200 -14.24 -13.33 -13.42
C GLN A 200 -13.33 -14.20 -12.56
N VAL A 201 -12.67 -13.62 -11.55
CA VAL A 201 -11.73 -14.33 -10.68
C VAL A 201 -12.13 -14.18 -9.23
N ASP A 202 -11.67 -15.08 -8.37
CA ASP A 202 -11.79 -15.01 -6.91
C ASP A 202 -10.45 -14.73 -6.23
N CYS A 203 -9.34 -14.73 -6.97
CA CYS A 203 -8.01 -14.44 -6.42
C CYS A 203 -7.83 -12.98 -5.97
N PRO A 204 -6.84 -12.69 -5.11
CA PRO A 204 -6.51 -11.32 -4.73
C PRO A 204 -5.98 -10.51 -5.93
N LEU A 205 -6.33 -9.23 -5.97
CA LEU A 205 -5.91 -8.29 -7.00
C LEU A 205 -4.88 -7.30 -6.44
N HIS A 206 -3.71 -7.25 -7.08
CA HIS A 206 -2.65 -6.28 -6.81
C HIS A 206 -2.83 -5.08 -7.72
N LEU A 207 -3.37 -4.00 -7.17
CA LEU A 207 -3.62 -2.77 -7.92
C LEU A 207 -2.36 -1.93 -8.12
N GLY A 208 -2.38 -1.15 -9.19
CA GLY A 208 -1.39 -0.12 -9.44
C GLY A 208 -1.51 0.42 -10.84
N ILE A 209 -1.26 1.72 -11.00
CA ILE A 209 -1.06 2.35 -12.30
C ILE A 209 0.46 2.33 -12.55
N THR A 210 0.90 1.74 -13.67
CA THR A 210 2.33 1.72 -14.02
C THR A 210 2.72 3.03 -14.67
N GLU A 211 4.00 3.40 -14.59
CA GLU A 211 4.53 4.61 -15.24
C GLU A 211 3.68 5.86 -14.92
N ALA A 212 3.36 6.06 -13.63
CA ALA A 212 2.45 7.14 -13.24
C ALA A 212 3.09 8.53 -13.43
N GLY A 213 4.41 8.62 -13.34
CA GLY A 213 5.21 9.83 -13.55
C GLY A 213 5.93 10.29 -12.28
N GLY A 214 6.39 11.54 -12.29
CA GLY A 214 7.01 12.18 -11.12
C GLY A 214 6.03 12.36 -9.95
N PHE A 215 6.54 12.79 -8.79
CA PHE A 215 5.81 12.77 -7.52
C PHE A 215 4.38 13.34 -7.60
N VAL A 216 4.18 14.59 -8.04
CA VAL A 216 2.84 15.22 -8.06
C VAL A 216 1.91 14.57 -9.08
N GLY A 217 2.31 14.52 -10.35
CA GLY A 217 1.46 13.99 -11.43
C GLY A 217 1.16 12.49 -11.26
N GLY A 218 2.16 11.72 -10.84
CA GLY A 218 2.02 10.30 -10.54
C GLY A 218 1.14 10.02 -9.33
N THR A 219 1.21 10.86 -8.29
CA THR A 219 0.32 10.77 -7.13
C THR A 219 -1.13 11.00 -7.53
N VAL A 220 -1.42 12.09 -8.26
CA VAL A 220 -2.79 12.39 -8.72
C VAL A 220 -3.35 11.27 -9.59
N LYS A 221 -2.57 10.81 -10.57
CA LYS A 221 -2.97 9.72 -11.48
C LYS A 221 -3.23 8.41 -10.73
N SER A 222 -2.34 8.06 -9.80
CA SER A 222 -2.47 6.84 -8.98
C SER A 222 -3.66 6.91 -8.03
N ALA A 223 -3.90 8.07 -7.40
CA ALA A 223 -5.03 8.29 -6.50
C ALA A 223 -6.38 8.18 -7.22
N ILE A 224 -6.49 8.73 -8.44
CA ILE A 224 -7.73 8.60 -9.25
C ILE A 224 -7.92 7.13 -9.68
N GLY A 225 -6.89 6.51 -10.25
CA GLY A 225 -6.99 5.15 -10.79
C GLY A 225 -7.27 4.11 -9.71
N MET A 226 -6.43 4.03 -8.67
CA MET A 226 -6.63 3.07 -7.58
C MET A 226 -7.79 3.47 -6.67
N GLY A 227 -7.99 4.76 -6.42
CA GLY A 227 -9.08 5.23 -5.56
C GLY A 227 -10.45 4.87 -6.11
N SER A 228 -10.64 4.95 -7.43
CA SER A 228 -11.88 4.52 -8.07
C SER A 228 -12.14 3.02 -7.88
N LEU A 229 -11.15 2.16 -8.11
CA LEU A 229 -11.26 0.71 -7.90
C LEU A 229 -11.53 0.35 -6.44
N LEU A 230 -10.77 0.96 -5.52
CA LEU A 230 -10.92 0.75 -4.09
C LEU A 230 -12.29 1.21 -3.58
N TRP A 231 -12.84 2.30 -4.11
CA TRP A 231 -14.21 2.76 -3.79
C TRP A 231 -15.27 1.72 -4.19
N TYR A 232 -15.06 1.01 -5.30
CA TYR A 232 -15.88 -0.14 -5.71
C TYR A 232 -15.56 -1.45 -4.97
N GLY A 233 -14.68 -1.41 -3.96
CA GLY A 233 -14.29 -2.58 -3.18
C GLY A 233 -13.33 -3.52 -3.89
N ILE A 234 -12.75 -3.12 -5.03
CA ILE A 234 -11.80 -3.90 -5.82
C ILE A 234 -10.39 -3.57 -5.35
N GLY A 235 -9.59 -4.60 -5.07
CA GLY A 235 -8.19 -4.46 -4.67
C GLY A 235 -7.92 -5.02 -3.28
N ASP A 236 -6.90 -5.87 -3.19
CA ASP A 236 -6.50 -6.56 -1.97
C ASP A 236 -5.09 -6.16 -1.53
N THR A 237 -4.33 -5.57 -2.46
CA THR A 237 -3.04 -4.97 -2.20
C THR A 237 -2.75 -3.89 -3.25
N ILE A 238 -2.00 -2.85 -2.91
CA ILE A 238 -1.70 -1.74 -3.81
C ILE A 238 -0.20 -1.49 -3.92
N ARG A 239 0.22 -0.95 -5.06
CA ARG A 239 1.51 -0.28 -5.22
C ARG A 239 1.34 0.97 -6.09
N VAL A 240 1.73 2.12 -5.53
CA VAL A 240 1.93 3.37 -6.27
C VAL A 240 3.24 3.26 -7.03
N SER A 241 3.30 3.66 -8.31
CA SER A 241 4.54 3.57 -9.12
C SER A 241 5.02 4.97 -9.49
N LEU A 242 5.93 5.55 -8.70
CA LEU A 242 6.41 6.92 -8.86
C LEU A 242 7.87 6.95 -9.32
N SER A 243 8.23 8.01 -10.04
CA SER A 243 9.63 8.38 -10.24
C SER A 243 10.13 9.17 -9.01
N ALA A 244 10.22 8.49 -7.87
CA ALA A 244 10.64 9.02 -6.57
C ALA A 244 11.30 7.91 -5.73
N GLU A 245 11.77 8.24 -4.51
CA GLU A 245 12.25 7.22 -3.57
C GLU A 245 11.12 6.25 -3.17
N PRO A 246 11.38 4.94 -3.00
CA PRO A 246 10.34 3.94 -2.73
C PRO A 246 9.51 4.21 -1.47
N GLU A 247 10.09 4.79 -0.41
CA GLU A 247 9.35 5.20 0.78
C GLU A 247 8.25 6.24 0.50
N GLU A 248 8.39 7.05 -0.55
CA GLU A 248 7.35 7.98 -1.00
C GLU A 248 6.16 7.24 -1.62
N GLU A 249 6.41 6.15 -2.38
CA GLU A 249 5.33 5.29 -2.90
C GLU A 249 4.49 4.71 -1.74
N VAL A 250 5.16 4.34 -0.65
CA VAL A 250 4.53 3.79 0.57
C VAL A 250 3.66 4.85 1.25
N ARG A 251 4.20 6.06 1.47
CA ARG A 251 3.47 7.19 2.07
C ARG A 251 2.20 7.51 1.27
N VAL A 252 2.33 7.66 -0.05
CA VAL A 252 1.17 7.92 -0.93
C VAL A 252 0.16 6.78 -0.89
N GLY A 253 0.62 5.52 -0.84
CA GLY A 253 -0.25 4.35 -0.72
C GLY A 253 -1.12 4.40 0.54
N PHE A 254 -0.52 4.74 1.69
CA PHE A 254 -1.28 4.92 2.93
C PHE A 254 -2.22 6.12 2.88
N GLU A 255 -1.84 7.23 2.26
CA GLU A 255 -2.75 8.38 2.11
C GLU A 255 -3.99 8.05 1.27
N ILE A 256 -3.85 7.25 0.20
CA ILE A 256 -5.00 6.78 -0.59
C ILE A 256 -5.94 5.93 0.28
N LEU A 257 -5.40 4.97 1.05
CA LEU A 257 -6.21 4.12 1.92
C LEU A 257 -6.87 4.90 3.07
N LYS A 258 -6.16 5.87 3.64
CA LYS A 258 -6.61 6.76 4.73
C LYS A 258 -7.74 7.69 4.25
N ALA A 259 -7.63 8.23 3.03
CA ALA A 259 -8.66 9.08 2.42
C ALA A 259 -9.98 8.33 2.21
N LEU A 260 -9.90 7.04 1.87
CA LEU A 260 -11.06 6.16 1.69
C LEU A 260 -11.56 5.53 3.00
N GLY A 261 -10.85 5.71 4.11
CA GLY A 261 -11.16 5.07 5.38
C GLY A 261 -10.98 3.54 5.39
N ILE A 262 -10.26 2.99 4.41
CA ILE A 262 -10.01 1.54 4.27
C ILE A 262 -8.98 1.06 5.29
N ARG A 263 -7.91 1.85 5.46
CA ARG A 263 -6.84 1.55 6.42
C ARG A 263 -6.19 2.84 6.86
N ASN A 264 -6.05 2.98 8.17
CA ASN A 264 -5.43 4.16 8.77
C ASN A 264 -4.09 3.76 9.39
N ARG A 265 -3.07 4.61 9.20
CA ARG A 265 -1.77 4.54 9.87
C ARG A 265 -1.34 5.96 10.20
N GLY A 266 -0.84 6.13 11.43
CA GLY A 266 -0.38 7.41 11.94
C GLY A 266 -1.45 8.48 12.01
N VAL A 267 -1.00 9.73 12.03
CA VAL A 267 -1.88 10.89 12.18
C VAL A 267 -2.50 11.29 10.84
N ARG A 268 -3.82 11.45 10.82
CA ARG A 268 -4.56 12.07 9.72
C ARG A 268 -4.75 13.55 10.03
N VAL A 269 -3.96 14.41 9.38
CA VAL A 269 -4.09 15.86 9.53
C VAL A 269 -5.23 16.37 8.66
N VAL A 270 -6.18 17.09 9.27
CA VAL A 270 -7.27 17.79 8.59
C VAL A 270 -7.02 19.28 8.77
N SER A 271 -6.60 19.96 7.73
CA SER A 271 -6.27 21.39 7.80
C SER A 271 -7.11 22.22 6.84
N CYS A 272 -7.46 23.44 7.23
CA CYS A 272 -7.99 24.38 6.26
C CYS A 272 -6.88 24.79 5.27
N PRO A 273 -7.20 25.16 4.01
CA PRO A 273 -6.22 25.66 3.04
C PRO A 273 -5.45 26.92 3.47
N SER A 274 -5.81 27.54 4.60
CA SER A 274 -5.55 28.93 5.03
C SER A 274 -6.43 29.96 4.31
N CYS A 275 -6.52 31.16 4.91
CA CYS A 275 -7.09 32.36 4.29
C CYS A 275 -6.69 33.60 5.11
N ALA A 276 -7.14 34.78 4.70
CA ALA A 276 -6.87 36.05 5.39
C ALA A 276 -7.41 36.13 6.85
N ARG A 277 -8.18 35.13 7.29
CA ARG A 277 -8.72 35.06 8.66
C ARG A 277 -7.86 34.22 9.61
N GLN A 278 -6.73 33.68 9.14
CA GLN A 278 -5.91 32.81 9.96
C GLN A 278 -5.33 33.56 11.17
N GLY A 279 -5.47 32.98 12.36
CA GLY A 279 -4.88 33.46 13.60
C GLY A 279 -3.42 33.06 13.78
N PHE A 280 -2.94 32.11 12.98
CA PHE A 280 -1.55 31.67 12.90
C PHE A 280 -1.21 31.24 11.47
N ASP A 281 0.07 31.05 11.16
CA ASP A 281 0.51 30.53 9.86
C ASP A 281 0.16 29.04 9.73
N VAL A 282 -1.00 28.75 9.15
CA VAL A 282 -1.51 27.38 9.03
C VAL A 282 -0.57 26.53 8.19
N ILE A 283 -0.03 27.08 7.11
CA ILE A 283 0.79 26.32 6.15
C ILE A 283 2.06 25.82 6.84
N ARG A 284 2.81 26.71 7.50
CA ARG A 284 4.04 26.32 8.20
C ARG A 284 3.77 25.43 9.41
N THR A 285 2.65 25.66 10.09
CA THR A 285 2.25 24.84 11.25
C THR A 285 1.94 23.41 10.83
N VAL A 286 1.18 23.22 9.75
CA VAL A 286 0.87 21.89 9.21
C VAL A 286 2.15 21.18 8.76
N GLN A 287 3.03 21.85 8.02
CA GLN A 287 4.31 21.26 7.60
C GLN A 287 5.15 20.78 8.78
N ALA A 288 5.29 21.61 9.83
CA ALA A 288 6.04 21.26 11.03
C ALA A 288 5.41 20.10 11.81
N LEU A 289 4.09 20.04 11.89
CA LEU A 289 3.37 18.94 12.54
C LEU A 289 3.48 17.64 11.75
N GLU A 290 3.31 17.68 10.43
CA GLU A 290 3.46 16.51 9.56
C GLU A 290 4.87 15.91 9.65
N GLU A 291 5.91 16.75 9.64
CA GLU A 291 7.31 16.31 9.80
C GLU A 291 7.56 15.68 11.17
N ARG A 292 7.08 16.33 12.25
CA ARG A 292 7.35 15.88 13.62
C ARG A 292 6.51 14.71 14.08
N LEU A 293 5.44 14.35 13.36
CA LEU A 293 4.53 13.27 13.73
C LEU A 293 4.68 12.03 12.84
N GLN A 294 5.65 12.01 11.92
CA GLN A 294 5.87 10.86 11.00
C GLN A 294 6.19 9.55 11.73
N HIS A 295 6.74 9.61 12.95
CA HIS A 295 7.07 8.43 13.76
C HIS A 295 5.84 7.77 14.38
N ILE A 296 4.70 8.48 14.47
CA ILE A 296 3.47 7.95 15.04
C ILE A 296 2.85 6.95 14.08
N ARG A 297 2.63 5.73 14.56
CA ARG A 297 1.98 4.65 13.81
C ARG A 297 0.53 4.46 14.17
N THR A 298 0.18 4.81 15.41
CA THR A 298 -1.15 4.73 15.99
C THR A 298 -2.14 5.59 15.21
N PRO A 299 -3.23 5.01 14.67
CA PRO A 299 -4.22 5.75 13.91
C PRO A 299 -4.94 6.80 14.77
N MET A 300 -4.88 8.06 14.37
CA MET A 300 -5.67 9.14 14.98
C MET A 300 -5.84 10.33 14.03
N SER A 301 -6.68 11.27 14.41
CA SER A 301 -7.01 12.46 13.62
C SER A 301 -6.64 13.75 14.34
N LEU A 302 -6.01 14.67 13.61
CA LEU A 302 -5.56 15.97 14.08
C LEU A 302 -6.12 17.08 13.20
N SER A 303 -6.94 17.98 13.75
CA SER A 303 -7.41 19.14 12.99
C SER A 303 -6.53 20.38 13.22
N VAL A 304 -6.06 21.05 12.15
CA VAL A 304 -5.27 22.30 12.23
C VAL A 304 -5.97 23.43 11.48
N LEU A 305 -6.72 24.25 12.23
CA LEU A 305 -7.70 25.18 11.67
C LEU A 305 -7.28 26.62 11.96
N GLY A 306 -7.13 27.43 10.93
CA GLY A 306 -6.61 28.80 11.09
C GLY A 306 -7.58 29.77 11.80
N CYS A 307 -8.88 29.49 11.87
CA CYS A 307 -9.83 30.45 12.44
C CYS A 307 -11.06 29.79 13.06
N VAL A 308 -11.84 30.59 13.80
CA VAL A 308 -13.06 30.17 14.50
C VAL A 308 -14.29 29.93 13.60
N VAL A 309 -14.22 30.23 12.29
CA VAL A 309 -15.40 30.16 11.40
C VAL A 309 -15.84 28.72 11.18
N ASN A 310 -14.96 27.90 10.60
CA ASN A 310 -15.20 26.45 10.43
C ASN A 310 -14.48 25.62 11.52
N GLY A 311 -13.49 26.24 12.20
CA GLY A 311 -12.59 25.56 13.11
C GLY A 311 -13.28 24.72 14.18
N PRO A 312 -14.21 25.28 14.98
CA PRO A 312 -14.85 24.54 16.05
C PRO A 312 -15.70 23.36 15.58
N GLY A 313 -16.29 23.45 14.37
CA GLY A 313 -17.08 22.37 13.80
C GLY A 313 -16.20 21.20 13.34
N GLU A 314 -15.11 21.50 12.65
CA GLU A 314 -14.17 20.48 12.16
C GLU A 314 -13.36 19.84 13.31
N ALA A 315 -12.92 20.63 14.30
CA ALA A 315 -12.18 20.13 15.46
C ALA A 315 -12.99 19.20 16.38
N ARG A 316 -14.32 19.24 16.27
CA ARG A 316 -15.22 18.32 16.98
C ARG A 316 -15.22 16.91 16.41
N GLU A 317 -14.83 16.75 15.14
CA GLU A 317 -14.81 15.46 14.44
C GLU A 317 -13.42 14.80 14.49
N THR A 318 -12.49 15.33 15.29
CA THR A 318 -11.11 14.82 15.42
C THR A 318 -10.72 14.52 16.86
N ASP A 319 -9.74 13.63 17.03
CA ASP A 319 -9.21 13.23 18.34
C ASP A 319 -8.51 14.39 19.04
N ILE A 320 -7.72 15.15 18.29
CA ILE A 320 -7.06 16.36 18.75
C ILE A 320 -7.33 17.46 17.72
N GLY A 321 -7.61 18.68 18.17
CA GLY A 321 -7.83 19.81 17.28
C GLY A 321 -7.27 21.10 17.80
N ILE A 322 -6.89 22.00 16.89
CA ILE A 322 -6.50 23.37 17.21
C ILE A 322 -7.20 24.35 16.28
N THR A 323 -7.77 25.41 16.86
CA THR A 323 -8.40 26.51 16.12
C THR A 323 -7.75 27.84 16.45
N GLY A 324 -7.45 28.62 15.41
CA GLY A 324 -6.85 29.94 15.55
C GLY A 324 -7.84 30.92 16.17
N GLY A 325 -7.48 31.43 17.34
CA GLY A 325 -8.14 32.57 17.98
C GLY A 325 -7.43 33.89 17.70
N GLY A 326 -7.83 34.94 18.42
CA GLY A 326 -7.21 36.27 18.33
C GLY A 326 -6.10 36.48 19.36
N ASN A 327 -5.24 37.47 19.12
CA ASN A 327 -4.17 37.91 20.03
C ASN A 327 -3.19 36.80 20.42
N GLY A 328 -2.82 35.93 19.48
CA GLY A 328 -1.85 34.85 19.68
C GLY A 328 -2.32 33.72 20.62
N LYS A 329 -3.64 33.66 20.87
CA LYS A 329 -4.27 32.67 21.77
C LYS A 329 -5.18 31.77 20.95
N HIS A 330 -4.92 30.47 20.97
CA HIS A 330 -5.62 29.46 20.17
C HIS A 330 -6.36 28.48 21.06
N MET A 331 -7.45 27.88 20.57
CA MET A 331 -8.23 26.90 21.34
C MET A 331 -7.84 25.48 20.93
N VAL A 332 -7.56 24.64 21.93
CA VAL A 332 -7.30 23.21 21.77
C VAL A 332 -8.57 22.42 22.08
N TYR A 333 -8.78 21.35 21.33
CA TYR A 333 -9.89 20.42 21.45
C TYR A 333 -9.33 19.02 21.67
N LEU A 334 -9.92 18.28 22.62
CA LEU A 334 -9.61 16.88 22.88
C LEU A 334 -10.91 16.08 22.79
N SER A 335 -10.91 15.03 21.97
CA SER A 335 -12.10 14.20 21.70
C SER A 335 -13.35 15.02 21.36
N GLY A 336 -13.15 16.09 20.60
CA GLY A 336 -14.17 17.04 20.19
C GLY A 336 -14.69 18.00 21.26
N VAL A 337 -14.12 18.02 22.47
CA VAL A 337 -14.49 18.98 23.52
C VAL A 337 -13.43 20.07 23.63
N THR A 338 -13.85 21.32 23.82
CA THR A 338 -12.92 22.42 24.12
C THR A 338 -12.19 22.14 25.43
N ASP A 339 -10.86 22.18 25.41
CA ASP A 339 -10.05 21.81 26.57
C ASP A 339 -9.36 23.02 27.21
N HIS A 340 -8.40 23.63 26.51
CA HIS A 340 -7.65 24.79 26.99
C HIS A 340 -7.14 25.67 25.84
N HIS A 341 -6.45 26.75 26.18
CA HIS A 341 -5.81 27.61 25.19
C HIS A 341 -4.30 27.42 25.17
N VAL A 342 -3.71 27.55 23.99
CA VAL A 342 -2.26 27.57 23.76
C VAL A 342 -1.84 28.88 23.11
N GLN A 343 -0.60 29.31 23.36
CA GLN A 343 -0.01 30.50 22.75
C GLN A 343 0.79 30.14 21.49
N ASP A 344 0.94 31.09 20.57
CA ASP A 344 1.66 30.89 19.29
C ASP A 344 3.02 30.19 19.45
N ALA A 345 3.84 30.65 20.40
CA ALA A 345 5.23 30.21 20.58
C ALA A 345 5.34 28.73 20.95
N ASP A 346 4.39 28.21 21.73
CA ASP A 346 4.42 26.85 22.26
C ASP A 346 3.51 25.88 21.47
N MET A 347 2.78 26.39 20.48
CA MET A 347 1.69 25.67 19.81
C MET A 347 2.13 24.32 19.23
N VAL A 348 3.16 24.31 18.39
CA VAL A 348 3.59 23.08 17.69
C VAL A 348 4.10 22.05 18.70
N ASP A 349 4.99 22.46 19.61
CA ASP A 349 5.53 21.58 20.65
C ASP A 349 4.44 20.99 21.54
N HIS A 350 3.43 21.79 21.85
CA HIS A 350 2.31 21.37 22.66
C HIS A 350 1.43 20.35 21.97
N ILE A 351 1.07 20.59 20.71
CA ILE A 351 0.28 19.63 19.92
C ILE A 351 1.04 18.32 19.73
N VAL A 352 2.35 18.36 19.47
CA VAL A 352 3.17 17.15 19.36
C VAL A 352 3.11 16.33 20.64
N ARG A 353 3.31 16.95 21.82
CA ARG A 353 3.20 16.25 23.10
C ARG A 353 1.83 15.63 23.34
N LEU A 354 0.74 16.32 22.96
CA LEU A 354 -0.61 15.80 23.09
C LEU A 354 -0.84 14.58 22.20
N VAL A 355 -0.38 14.64 20.95
CA VAL A 355 -0.47 13.53 20.00
C VAL A 355 0.33 12.33 20.47
N GLU A 356 1.57 12.53 20.93
CA GLU A 356 2.42 11.47 21.48
C GLU A 356 1.81 10.82 22.72
N ALA A 357 1.28 11.62 23.65
CA ALA A 357 0.60 11.11 24.83
C ALA A 357 -0.64 10.29 24.47
N LYS A 358 -1.44 10.76 23.49
CA LYS A 358 -2.63 10.05 23.02
C LYS A 358 -2.26 8.74 22.31
N ALA A 359 -1.18 8.75 21.52
CA ALA A 359 -0.67 7.55 20.86
C ALA A 359 -0.28 6.49 21.89
N ALA A 360 0.49 6.88 22.91
CA ALA A 360 0.89 5.99 23.99
C ALA A 360 -0.30 5.43 24.79
N GLU A 361 -1.35 6.23 25.01
CA GLU A 361 -2.59 5.78 25.67
C GLU A 361 -3.30 4.70 24.84
N ILE A 362 -3.46 4.92 23.53
CA ILE A 362 -4.12 3.97 22.62
C ILE A 362 -3.29 2.69 22.50
N ASP A 363 -1.98 2.81 22.30
CA ASP A 363 -1.08 1.65 22.18
C ASP A 363 -1.12 0.78 23.44
N ALA A 364 -1.09 1.39 24.64
CA ALA A 364 -1.20 0.67 25.90
C ALA A 364 -2.56 -0.03 26.08
N ALA A 365 -3.64 0.58 25.61
CA ALA A 365 -4.97 -0.01 25.65
C ALA A 365 -5.08 -1.22 24.69
N ASP A 366 -4.51 -1.11 23.48
CA ASP A 366 -4.46 -2.18 22.50
C ASP A 366 -3.60 -3.36 22.99
N GLU A 367 -2.45 -3.10 23.61
CA GLU A 367 -1.60 -4.13 24.23
C GLU A 367 -2.32 -4.85 25.38
N ALA A 368 -3.00 -4.11 26.25
CA ALA A 368 -3.79 -4.69 27.34
C ALA A 368 -4.95 -5.55 26.81
N MET A 369 -5.62 -5.12 25.74
CA MET A 369 -6.69 -5.88 25.10
C MET A 369 -6.16 -7.14 24.43
N ALA A 370 -5.02 -7.07 23.74
CA ALA A 370 -4.37 -8.23 23.13
C ALA A 370 -3.94 -9.27 24.18
N ALA A 371 -3.49 -8.84 25.36
CA ALA A 371 -3.13 -9.73 26.47
C ALA A 371 -4.34 -10.42 27.14
N LEU A 372 -5.55 -9.86 26.98
CA LEU A 372 -6.80 -10.41 27.53
C LEU A 372 -7.46 -11.44 26.60
N VAL A 373 -7.07 -11.53 25.34
CA VAL A 373 -7.55 -12.58 24.42
C VAL A 373 -6.84 -13.88 24.79
N PRO A 374 -7.55 -14.93 25.26
CA PRO A 374 -6.90 -16.20 25.50
C PRO A 374 -6.33 -16.70 24.18
N VAL A 375 -5.02 -17.01 24.17
CA VAL A 375 -4.43 -17.81 23.10
C VAL A 375 -5.28 -19.08 23.04
N ALA A 376 -6.06 -19.26 21.96
CA ALA A 376 -6.81 -20.47 21.74
C ALA A 376 -5.80 -21.63 21.80
N ALA A 377 -5.89 -22.42 22.87
CA ALA A 377 -5.03 -23.56 23.10
C ALA A 377 -5.38 -24.66 22.08
N GLU A 378 -4.33 -25.09 21.37
CA GLU A 378 -4.12 -26.34 20.60
C GLU A 378 -5.22 -26.88 19.68
#